data_AF-A0A167XHI8-F1
#
_entry.id   AF-A0A167XHI8-F1
#
_cell.length_a   1.000
_cell.length_b   1.000
_cell.length_c   1.000
_cell.angle_alpha   90.00
_cell.angle_beta   90.00
_cell.angle_gamma   90.00
#
_symmetry.space_group_name_H-M   'P 1'
#
loop_
_entity.id
_entity.type
_entity.pdbx_description
1 polymer ?
#
loop_
_entity_poly.entity_id
_entity_poly.type
_entity_poly.pdbx_seq_one_letter_code
_entity_poly.pdbx_strand_id
1 'polypeptide(L)'
;MMNVLLCPTDSPGQFRGVLTDLDLAGTRFYQSIHVLRAEGQHDHLDDLESFFYLFCMLCLGYSGPGQAIVPTPSVFHGWEMDRPEVAAGVKTGFVLSHRKRVEVSLVVSPSVKEVFSTVVASLRAFVMKKYLAKSERVEAQQDAARAGQERAPVAINKDFMAVADGEYTEFLGIIGEAIDELAQAETESSGAPDRLGVDLSDSTGYGPRSFAPVPEMPVASGSGNKRVSESEQSSQPPRKRSRLSKGRALPTSA
;
A
#
# COMPACT_ATOMS: atom_id res chain seq x y z
N MET A 1 -8.06 6.52 -5.96
CA MET A 1 -7.66 7.03 -7.30
C MET A 1 -6.41 6.24 -7.71
N MET A 2 -6.17 6.00 -9.01
CA MET A 2 -4.99 5.26 -9.47
C MET A 2 -3.88 6.26 -9.77
N ASN A 3 -2.80 6.19 -8.99
CA ASN A 3 -1.79 7.26 -8.90
C ASN A 3 -0.56 6.99 -9.78
N VAL A 4 -0.61 5.96 -10.63
CA VAL A 4 0.45 5.62 -11.57
C VAL A 4 -0.13 5.69 -12.98
N LEU A 5 0.32 6.68 -13.76
CA LEU A 5 0.01 6.78 -15.19
C LEU A 5 1.12 6.08 -15.98
N LEU A 6 0.73 5.18 -16.88
CA LEU A 6 1.63 4.59 -17.86
C LEU A 6 1.60 5.44 -19.13
N CYS A 7 2.76 5.92 -19.59
CA CYS A 7 2.85 6.58 -20.90
C CYS A 7 2.61 5.57 -22.05
N PRO A 8 1.95 5.98 -23.14
CA PRO A 8 1.82 5.16 -24.35
C PRO A 8 3.18 4.73 -24.92
N THR A 9 3.23 3.49 -25.42
CA THR A 9 4.42 2.78 -25.94
C THR A 9 5.10 3.43 -27.14
N ASP A 10 4.42 4.36 -27.80
CA ASP A 10 4.81 5.12 -28.98
C ASP A 10 5.57 6.42 -28.63
N SER A 11 5.83 6.67 -27.35
CA SER A 11 6.69 7.76 -26.90
C SER A 11 8.18 7.42 -27.12
N PRO A 12 8.95 8.24 -27.85
CA PRO A 12 10.37 7.97 -28.08
C PRO A 12 11.16 8.16 -26.77
N GLY A 13 11.36 7.07 -26.05
CA GLY A 13 12.11 7.02 -24.80
C GLY A 13 11.37 6.23 -23.72
N GLN A 14 11.83 4.99 -23.50
CA GLN A 14 11.85 4.22 -22.25
C GLN A 14 10.69 4.47 -21.27
N PHE A 15 9.82 3.46 -21.09
CA PHE A 15 8.70 3.39 -20.15
C PHE A 15 8.80 4.39 -18.97
N ARG A 16 8.11 5.52 -19.09
CA ARG A 16 7.97 6.49 -17.98
C ARG A 16 6.61 6.29 -17.33
N GLY A 17 6.62 5.70 -16.14
CA GLY A 17 5.50 5.82 -15.21
C GLY A 17 5.53 7.20 -14.56
N VAL A 18 4.39 7.89 -14.47
CA VAL A 18 4.27 9.17 -13.75
C VAL A 18 3.42 8.96 -12.50
N LEU A 19 4.00 9.28 -11.33
CA LEU A 19 3.26 9.35 -10.08
C LEU A 19 2.39 10.62 -10.08
N THR A 20 1.10 10.46 -9.83
CA THR A 20 0.12 11.54 -9.75
C THR A 20 -0.61 11.45 -8.41
N ASP A 21 -1.22 12.55 -7.96
CA ASP A 21 -1.99 12.59 -6.71
C ASP A 21 -1.15 12.25 -5.45
N LEU A 22 -0.39 13.26 -5.00
CA LEU A 22 0.48 13.21 -3.80
C LEU A 22 -0.28 13.47 -2.50
N ASP A 23 -1.61 13.52 -2.54
CA ASP A 23 -2.42 13.71 -1.35
C ASP A 23 -2.29 12.45 -0.46
N LEU A 24 -1.72 12.66 0.74
CA LEU A 24 -1.06 11.69 1.64
C LEU A 24 -1.91 10.50 2.12
N ALA A 25 -3.18 10.41 1.75
CA ALA A 25 -4.04 9.28 2.09
C ALA A 25 -4.10 8.32 0.89
N GLY A 26 -3.02 7.59 0.66
CA GLY A 26 -2.99 6.52 -0.35
C GLY A 26 -4.16 5.55 -0.19
N THR A 27 -4.58 4.90 -1.29
CA THR A 27 -5.68 3.91 -1.24
C THR A 27 -5.35 2.83 -0.21
N ARG A 28 -6.29 2.49 0.70
CA ARG A 28 -6.07 1.57 1.82
C ARG A 28 -5.42 0.25 1.41
N PHE A 29 -5.79 -0.22 0.23
CA PHE A 29 -5.19 -1.39 -0.42
C PHE A 29 -3.66 -1.35 -0.44
N TYR A 30 -3.05 -0.19 -0.69
CA TYR A 30 -1.61 -0.03 -0.82
C TYR A 30 -0.93 0.52 0.44
N GLN A 31 -1.67 1.03 1.43
CA GLN A 31 -1.06 1.55 2.66
C GLN A 31 -0.24 0.48 3.39
N SER A 32 0.93 0.85 3.93
CA SER A 32 1.75 -0.04 4.74
C SER A 32 1.07 -0.44 6.04
N ILE A 33 1.51 -1.52 6.68
CA ILE A 33 0.98 -1.98 7.98
C ILE A 33 1.12 -0.89 9.04
N HIS A 34 2.25 -0.20 9.09
CA HIS A 34 2.50 0.87 10.08
C HIS A 34 1.63 2.10 9.83
N VAL A 35 1.43 2.48 8.57
CA VAL A 35 0.50 3.56 8.20
C VAL A 35 -0.93 3.22 8.61
N LEU A 36 -1.37 1.98 8.35
CA LEU A 36 -2.72 1.53 8.73
C LEU A 36 -2.94 1.58 10.25
N ARG A 37 -1.93 1.22 11.04
CA ARG A 37 -1.99 1.27 12.50
C ARG A 37 -1.78 2.66 13.10
N ALA A 38 -1.51 3.67 12.25
CA ALA A 38 -1.06 5.00 12.69
C ALA A 38 0.16 4.94 13.63
N GLU A 39 1.08 4.02 13.34
CA GLU A 39 2.27 3.72 14.14
C GLU A 39 3.54 4.27 13.50
N GLY A 40 4.43 4.85 14.31
CA GLY A 40 5.71 5.38 13.83
C GLY A 40 5.58 6.70 13.07
N GLN A 41 6.64 7.09 12.37
CA GLN A 41 6.59 8.14 11.34
C GLN A 41 6.62 7.46 9.97
N HIS A 42 5.94 8.06 8.99
CA HIS A 42 6.01 7.60 7.60
C HIS A 42 7.46 7.75 7.11
N ASP A 43 8.02 6.69 6.54
CA ASP A 43 9.35 6.67 5.94
C ASP A 43 9.34 5.89 4.61
N HIS A 44 10.49 5.82 3.93
CA HIS A 44 10.62 5.16 2.62
C HIS A 44 10.28 3.67 2.65
N LEU A 45 10.30 3.01 3.82
CA LEU A 45 9.86 1.62 3.93
C LEU A 45 8.36 1.46 3.71
N ASP A 46 7.56 2.49 4.05
CA ASP A 46 6.12 2.47 3.78
C ASP A 46 5.85 2.55 2.27
N ASP A 47 6.67 3.30 1.54
CA ASP A 47 6.59 3.40 0.08
C ASP A 47 6.97 2.06 -0.58
N LEU A 48 8.07 1.43 -0.14
CA LEU A 48 8.49 0.10 -0.61
C LEU A 48 7.44 -0.99 -0.31
N GLU A 49 6.83 -0.96 0.87
CA GLU A 49 5.73 -1.86 1.22
C GLU A 49 4.50 -1.61 0.33
N SER A 50 4.21 -0.34 0.00
CA SER A 50 3.13 0.03 -0.92
C SER A 50 3.37 -0.51 -2.34
N PHE A 51 4.61 -0.39 -2.85
CA PHE A 51 5.00 -0.99 -4.13
C PHE A 51 4.88 -2.51 -4.13
N PHE A 52 5.22 -3.16 -3.02
CA PHE A 52 5.01 -4.60 -2.88
C PHE A 52 3.53 -5.00 -3.00
N TYR A 53 2.61 -4.27 -2.36
CA TYR A 53 1.17 -4.55 -2.50
C TYR A 53 0.67 -4.28 -3.92
N LEU A 54 1.18 -3.25 -4.59
CA LEU A 54 0.90 -3.00 -6.01
C LEU A 54 1.37 -4.17 -6.88
N PHE A 55 2.58 -4.67 -6.65
CA PHE A 55 3.10 -5.82 -7.38
C PHE A 55 2.28 -7.09 -7.13
N CYS A 56 1.86 -7.34 -5.89
CA CYS A 56 0.95 -8.44 -5.56
C CYS A 56 -0.39 -8.31 -6.31
N MET A 57 -0.95 -7.10 -6.37
CA MET A 57 -2.19 -6.84 -7.11
C MET A 57 -2.06 -7.24 -8.58
N LEU A 58 -0.94 -6.88 -9.23
CA LEU A 58 -0.68 -7.25 -10.62
C LEU A 58 -0.50 -8.76 -10.79
N CYS A 59 0.25 -9.43 -9.91
CA CYS A 59 0.60 -10.85 -10.06
C CYS A 59 -0.54 -11.81 -9.69
N LEU A 60 -1.39 -11.42 -8.73
CA LEU A 60 -2.44 -12.30 -8.19
C LEU A 60 -3.83 -11.87 -8.64
N GLY A 61 -4.01 -10.60 -9.03
CA GLY A 61 -5.31 -10.03 -9.41
C GLY A 61 -5.62 -10.06 -10.89
N TYR A 62 -4.62 -10.36 -11.74
CA TYR A 62 -4.77 -10.35 -13.18
C TYR A 62 -4.28 -11.67 -13.77
N SER A 63 -5.04 -12.19 -14.74
CA SER A 63 -4.63 -13.32 -15.58
C SER A 63 -3.82 -12.86 -16.79
N GLY A 64 -3.82 -11.57 -17.09
CA GLY A 64 -3.07 -10.98 -18.20
C GLY A 64 -3.40 -9.49 -18.36
N PRO A 65 -2.84 -8.84 -19.39
CA PRO A 65 -3.06 -7.41 -19.63
C PRO A 65 -4.55 -7.07 -19.73
N GLY A 66 -5.04 -6.20 -18.83
CA GLY A 66 -6.44 -5.78 -18.77
C GLY A 66 -7.44 -6.86 -18.33
N GLN A 67 -6.97 -8.06 -17.98
CA GLN A 67 -7.82 -9.19 -17.59
C GLN A 67 -7.77 -9.40 -16.08
N ALA A 68 -8.63 -8.68 -15.36
CA ALA A 68 -8.80 -8.88 -13.92
C ALA A 68 -9.45 -10.24 -13.64
N ILE A 69 -9.03 -10.89 -12.56
CA ILE A 69 -9.58 -12.17 -12.10
C ILE A 69 -10.89 -11.92 -11.35
N VAL A 70 -11.93 -12.65 -11.76
CA VAL A 70 -13.27 -12.56 -11.18
C VAL A 70 -13.72 -13.97 -10.75
N PRO A 71 -14.13 -14.17 -9.48
CA PRO A 71 -14.19 -13.18 -8.41
C PRO A 71 -12.79 -12.73 -7.95
N THR A 72 -12.71 -11.54 -7.35
CA THR A 72 -11.47 -11.00 -6.79
C THR A 72 -10.82 -12.03 -5.83
N PRO A 73 -9.51 -12.27 -5.95
CA PRO A 73 -8.79 -13.20 -5.08
C PRO A 73 -9.06 -12.93 -3.59
N SER A 74 -9.28 -14.00 -2.82
CA SER A 74 -9.70 -13.88 -1.42
C SER A 74 -8.71 -13.11 -0.54
N VAL A 75 -7.43 -13.15 -0.89
CA VAL A 75 -6.36 -12.40 -0.20
C VAL A 75 -6.58 -10.89 -0.21
N PHE A 76 -7.25 -10.35 -1.23
CA PHE A 76 -7.44 -8.92 -1.41
C PHE A 76 -8.65 -8.35 -0.68
N HIS A 77 -9.68 -9.15 -0.41
CA HIS A 77 -10.86 -8.66 0.32
C HIS A 77 -10.49 -8.04 1.67
N GLY A 78 -9.47 -8.57 2.34
CA GLY A 78 -9.02 -8.04 3.61
C GLY A 78 -8.21 -6.74 3.51
N TRP A 79 -7.57 -6.47 2.38
CA TRP A 79 -6.61 -5.36 2.24
C TRP A 79 -7.28 -3.99 2.06
N GLU A 80 -8.53 -3.97 1.57
CA GLU A 80 -9.30 -2.74 1.35
C GLU A 80 -10.35 -2.46 2.45
N MET A 81 -10.46 -3.33 3.46
CA MET A 81 -11.47 -3.24 4.52
C MET A 81 -11.56 -1.86 5.18
N ASP A 82 -12.76 -1.33 5.36
CA ASP A 82 -13.02 0.00 5.97
C ASP A 82 -12.36 0.25 7.31
N ARG A 83 -12.16 -0.82 8.07
CA ARG A 83 -11.46 -0.77 9.34
C ARG A 83 -9.97 -0.97 9.08
N PRO A 84 -9.12 0.07 9.25
CA PRO A 84 -7.69 -0.03 8.94
C PRO A 84 -7.00 -1.15 9.73
N GLU A 85 -7.49 -1.45 10.93
CA GLU A 85 -6.87 -2.46 11.80
C GLU A 85 -7.09 -3.87 11.29
N VAL A 86 -8.21 -4.09 10.60
CA VAL A 86 -8.50 -5.35 9.93
C VAL A 86 -7.58 -5.50 8.72
N ALA A 87 -7.43 -4.44 7.92
CA ALA A 87 -6.51 -4.44 6.79
C ALA A 87 -5.05 -4.68 7.23
N ALA A 88 -4.62 -4.01 8.31
CA ALA A 88 -3.31 -4.20 8.90
C ALA A 88 -3.13 -5.66 9.36
N GLY A 89 -4.08 -6.23 10.09
CA GLY A 89 -4.01 -7.61 10.56
C GLY A 89 -3.90 -8.63 9.42
N VAL A 90 -4.68 -8.48 8.36
CA VAL A 90 -4.61 -9.35 7.18
C VAL A 90 -3.27 -9.22 6.46
N LYS A 91 -2.79 -7.98 6.27
CA LYS A 91 -1.49 -7.70 5.65
C LYS A 91 -0.33 -8.26 6.48
N THR A 92 -0.36 -8.09 7.80
CA THR A 92 0.60 -8.71 8.73
C THR A 92 0.59 -10.23 8.58
N GLY A 93 -0.58 -10.87 8.56
CA GLY A 93 -0.69 -12.31 8.36
C GLY A 93 -0.14 -12.79 7.01
N PHE A 94 -0.30 -11.99 5.95
CA PHE A 94 0.28 -12.27 4.65
C PHE A 94 1.81 -12.14 4.65
N VAL A 95 2.34 -11.01 5.16
CA VAL A 95 3.78 -10.71 5.22
C VAL A 95 4.53 -11.71 6.10
N LEU A 96 3.97 -12.07 7.26
CA LEU A 96 4.59 -13.01 8.21
C LEU A 96 4.31 -14.49 7.89
N SER A 97 3.61 -14.78 6.78
CA SER A 97 3.25 -16.15 6.43
C SER A 97 4.47 -17.02 6.15
N HIS A 98 4.54 -18.20 6.78
CA HIS A 98 5.59 -19.19 6.53
C HIS A 98 5.48 -19.91 5.17
N ARG A 99 4.42 -19.64 4.40
CA ARG A 99 4.22 -20.28 3.08
C ARG A 99 5.28 -19.80 2.11
N LYS A 100 6.26 -20.65 1.80
CA LYS A 100 7.42 -20.29 0.95
C LYS A 100 7.05 -19.86 -0.47
N ARG A 101 5.95 -20.38 -1.04
CA ARG A 101 5.46 -20.01 -2.36
C ARG A 101 4.19 -19.19 -2.28
N VAL A 102 4.11 -18.18 -3.14
CA VAL A 102 2.87 -17.48 -3.50
C VAL A 102 2.55 -17.88 -4.93
N GLU A 103 1.39 -18.48 -5.14
CA GLU A 103 0.97 -18.92 -6.46
C GLU A 103 0.44 -17.71 -7.25
N VAL A 104 1.13 -17.35 -8.33
CA VAL A 104 0.71 -16.25 -9.21
C VAL A 104 -0.39 -16.71 -10.16
N SER A 105 -1.30 -15.81 -10.49
CA SER A 105 -2.51 -16.13 -11.26
C SER A 105 -2.43 -15.77 -12.74
N LEU A 106 -1.26 -15.27 -13.19
CA LEU A 106 -0.98 -14.90 -14.58
C LEU A 106 -1.16 -16.09 -15.54
N VAL A 107 -1.83 -15.92 -16.67
CA VAL A 107 -1.93 -16.90 -17.76
C VAL A 107 -0.75 -16.69 -18.70
N VAL A 108 0.42 -17.10 -18.20
CA VAL A 108 1.70 -17.05 -18.89
C VAL A 108 2.36 -18.43 -18.86
N SER A 109 3.48 -18.58 -19.57
CA SER A 109 4.21 -19.85 -19.57
C SER A 109 4.60 -20.27 -18.15
N PRO A 110 4.75 -21.58 -17.86
CA PRO A 110 5.15 -22.06 -16.55
C PRO A 110 6.45 -21.41 -16.03
N SER A 111 7.43 -21.17 -16.91
CA SER A 111 8.69 -20.51 -16.56
C SER A 111 8.45 -19.08 -16.10
N VAL A 112 7.65 -18.29 -16.84
CA VAL A 112 7.32 -16.92 -16.43
C VAL A 112 6.55 -16.92 -15.10
N LYS A 113 5.62 -17.85 -14.90
CA LYS A 113 4.92 -18.00 -13.60
C LYS A 113 5.89 -18.25 -12.46
N GLU A 114 6.89 -19.10 -12.66
CA GLU A 114 7.88 -19.42 -11.65
C GLU A 114 8.74 -18.19 -11.30
N VAL A 115 9.20 -17.43 -12.31
CA VAL A 115 9.95 -16.18 -12.08
C VAL A 115 9.14 -15.19 -11.25
N PHE A 116 7.90 -14.89 -11.65
CA PHE A 116 7.05 -13.96 -10.90
C PHE A 116 6.73 -14.48 -9.48
N SER A 117 6.54 -15.79 -9.31
CA SER A 117 6.34 -16.39 -7.99
C SER A 117 7.56 -16.19 -7.09
N THR A 118 8.76 -16.33 -7.65
CA THR A 118 10.03 -16.08 -6.96
C THR A 118 10.17 -14.61 -6.58
N VAL A 119 9.86 -13.67 -7.49
CA VAL A 119 9.88 -12.23 -7.18
C VAL A 119 8.93 -11.89 -6.04
N VAL A 120 7.68 -12.36 -6.09
CA VAL A 120 6.71 -12.11 -5.00
C VAL A 120 7.25 -12.67 -3.67
N ALA A 121 7.83 -13.86 -3.67
CA ALA A 121 8.40 -14.45 -2.46
C ALA A 121 9.60 -13.66 -1.92
N SER A 122 10.51 -13.22 -2.78
CA SER A 122 11.70 -12.43 -2.42
C SER A 122 11.33 -11.05 -1.91
N LEU A 123 10.43 -10.33 -2.59
CA LEU A 123 9.92 -9.04 -2.13
C LEU A 123 9.17 -9.17 -0.81
N ARG A 124 8.38 -10.24 -0.62
CA ARG A 124 7.71 -10.48 0.67
C ARG A 124 8.73 -10.73 1.79
N ALA A 125 9.79 -11.49 1.53
CA ALA A 125 10.86 -11.72 2.51
C ALA A 125 11.60 -10.42 2.87
N PHE A 126 11.87 -9.57 1.87
CA PHE A 126 12.40 -8.23 2.09
C PHE A 126 11.47 -7.39 2.97
N VAL A 127 10.19 -7.27 2.60
CA VAL A 127 9.19 -6.50 3.36
C VAL A 127 9.04 -7.04 4.77
N MET A 128 9.02 -8.36 4.96
CA MET A 128 8.97 -8.98 6.29
C MET A 128 10.16 -8.54 7.16
N LYS A 129 11.38 -8.63 6.63
CA LYS A 129 12.60 -8.21 7.35
C LYS A 129 12.54 -6.74 7.75
N LYS A 130 12.12 -5.86 6.83
CA LYS A 130 12.02 -4.42 7.09
C LYS A 130 10.87 -4.06 8.04
N TYR A 131 9.74 -4.74 7.92
CA TYR A 131 8.58 -4.61 8.81
C TYR A 131 8.96 -4.92 10.27
N LEU A 132 9.68 -6.04 10.51
CA LEU A 132 10.12 -6.41 11.85
C LEU A 132 11.10 -5.37 12.43
N ALA A 133 12.12 -4.98 11.66
CA ALA A 133 13.08 -3.96 12.10
C ALA A 133 12.42 -2.60 12.37
N LYS A 134 11.41 -2.21 11.57
CA LYS A 134 10.63 -1.00 11.82
C LYS A 134 9.76 -1.12 13.07
N SER A 135 9.13 -2.28 13.29
CA SER A 135 8.30 -2.53 14.47
C SER A 135 9.11 -2.38 15.77
N GLU A 136 10.33 -2.94 15.82
CA GLU A 136 11.24 -2.78 16.97
C GLU A 136 11.59 -1.31 17.22
N ARG A 137 11.86 -0.52 16.16
CA ARG A 137 12.14 0.91 16.29
C ARG A 137 10.92 1.69 16.79
N VAL A 138 9.73 1.36 16.30
CA VAL A 138 8.49 2.01 16.72
C VAL A 138 8.18 1.71 18.18
N GLU A 139 8.33 0.45 18.62
CA GLU A 139 8.13 0.05 20.01
C GLU A 139 9.11 0.80 20.94
N ALA A 140 10.39 0.84 20.59
CA ALA A 140 11.40 1.59 21.35
C ALA A 140 11.06 3.09 21.45
N GLN A 141 10.56 3.70 20.37
CA GLN A 141 10.11 5.11 20.39
C GLN A 141 8.89 5.31 21.28
N GLN A 142 7.94 4.38 21.28
CA GLN A 142 6.76 4.44 22.14
C GLN A 142 7.15 4.31 23.61
N ASP A 143 8.06 3.42 23.95
CA ASP A 143 8.53 3.24 25.33
C ASP A 143 9.31 4.46 25.83
N ALA A 144 10.16 5.04 24.99
CA ALA A 144 10.84 6.31 25.28
C ALA A 144 9.84 7.45 25.57
N ALA A 145 8.78 7.56 24.74
CA ALA A 145 7.73 8.55 24.93
C ALA A 145 6.94 8.32 26.24
N ARG A 146 6.65 7.06 26.60
CA ARG A 146 6.02 6.71 27.90
C ARG A 146 6.93 7.06 29.09
N ALA A 147 8.24 6.99 28.92
CA ALA A 147 9.23 7.41 29.91
C ALA A 147 9.40 8.95 30.00
N GLY A 148 8.65 9.73 29.21
CA GLY A 148 8.70 11.19 29.21
C GLY A 148 9.85 11.79 28.40
N GLN A 149 10.50 11.00 27.54
CA GLN A 149 11.50 11.52 26.61
C GLN A 149 10.81 12.21 25.43
N GLU A 150 11.34 13.37 25.01
CA GLU A 150 10.84 14.05 23.81
C GLU A 150 11.05 13.18 22.57
N ARG A 151 10.01 13.09 21.75
CA ARG A 151 10.09 12.40 20.46
C ARG A 151 10.93 13.24 19.50
N ALA A 152 12.19 12.86 19.32
CA ALA A 152 13.01 13.44 18.27
C ALA A 152 12.38 13.09 16.91
N PRO A 153 12.15 14.08 16.02
CA PRO A 153 11.72 13.80 14.65
C PRO A 153 12.80 12.99 13.93
N VAL A 154 12.40 12.13 12.99
CA VAL A 154 13.37 11.46 12.11
C VAL A 154 14.14 12.53 11.35
N ALA A 155 15.43 12.62 11.61
CA ALA A 155 16.32 13.53 10.90
C ALA A 155 16.62 12.94 9.52
N ILE A 156 16.04 13.52 8.48
CA ILE A 156 16.42 13.23 7.09
C ILE A 156 17.81 13.82 6.87
N ASN A 157 18.84 13.00 7.07
CA ASN A 157 20.24 13.37 6.91
C ASN A 157 20.93 12.43 5.90
N LYS A 158 22.22 12.66 5.64
CA LYS A 158 22.98 11.86 4.67
C LYS A 158 23.00 10.37 5.01
N ASP A 159 23.08 10.03 6.29
CA ASP A 159 23.12 8.64 6.74
C ASP A 159 21.77 7.96 6.53
N PHE A 160 20.67 8.66 6.82
CA PHE A 160 19.32 8.21 6.52
C PHE A 160 19.14 7.97 5.02
N MET A 161 19.54 8.93 4.18
CA MET A 161 19.44 8.78 2.73
C MET A 161 20.29 7.62 2.20
N ALA A 162 21.50 7.41 2.72
CA ALA A 162 22.34 6.28 2.33
C ALA A 162 21.72 4.92 2.71
N VAL A 163 21.06 4.84 3.87
CA VAL A 163 20.28 3.65 4.25
C VAL A 163 19.12 3.43 3.28
N ALA A 164 18.33 4.49 3.02
CA ALA A 164 17.21 4.41 2.09
C ALA A 164 17.65 3.98 0.68
N ASP A 165 18.72 4.57 0.14
CA ASP A 165 19.28 4.22 -1.16
C ASP A 165 19.71 2.75 -1.22
N GLY A 166 20.35 2.25 -0.16
CA GLY A 166 20.73 0.84 -0.06
C GLY A 166 19.51 -0.10 -0.09
N GLU A 167 18.43 0.28 0.58
CA GLU A 167 17.20 -0.51 0.65
C GLU A 167 16.39 -0.45 -0.66
N TYR A 168 16.36 0.70 -1.32
CA TYR A 168 15.84 0.81 -2.70
C TYR A 168 16.66 -0.03 -3.67
N THR A 169 17.99 -0.02 -3.55
CA THR A 169 18.88 -0.82 -4.40
C THR A 169 18.64 -2.32 -4.19
N GLU A 170 18.50 -2.77 -2.93
CA GLU A 170 18.15 -4.16 -2.60
C GLU A 170 16.79 -4.54 -3.21
N PHE A 171 15.77 -3.70 -3.06
CA PHE A 171 14.44 -3.94 -3.61
C PHE A 171 14.42 -4.01 -5.14
N LEU A 172 15.09 -3.06 -5.82
CA LEU A 172 15.19 -3.02 -7.27
C LEU A 172 16.05 -4.17 -7.81
N GLY A 173 17.07 -4.59 -7.07
CA GLY A 173 17.89 -5.75 -7.42
C GLY A 173 17.07 -7.03 -7.55
N ILE A 174 16.12 -7.27 -6.64
CA ILE A 174 15.19 -8.41 -6.71
C ILE A 174 14.40 -8.42 -8.02
N ILE A 175 13.97 -7.24 -8.49
CA ILE A 175 13.22 -7.10 -9.74
C ILE A 175 14.17 -7.24 -10.95
N GLY A 176 15.37 -6.65 -10.87
CA GLY A 176 16.38 -6.72 -11.92
C GLY A 176 16.81 -8.15 -12.23
N GLU A 177 17.10 -8.95 -11.20
CA GLU A 177 17.45 -10.37 -11.35
C GLU A 177 16.37 -11.16 -12.11
N ALA A 178 15.10 -10.87 -11.86
CA ALA A 178 14.00 -11.52 -12.56
C ALA A 178 13.84 -11.06 -14.00
N ILE A 179 14.14 -9.79 -14.31
CA ILE A 179 14.18 -9.29 -15.69
C ILE A 179 15.29 -10.01 -16.47
N ASP A 180 16.46 -10.16 -15.86
CA ASP A 180 17.59 -10.85 -16.48
C ASP A 180 17.28 -12.34 -16.72
N GLU A 181 16.63 -13.01 -15.77
CA GLU A 181 16.19 -14.42 -15.92
C GLU A 181 15.19 -14.59 -17.07
N LEU A 182 14.22 -13.67 -17.20
CA LEU A 182 13.26 -13.70 -18.31
C LEU A 182 13.93 -13.47 -19.67
N ALA A 183 14.87 -12.51 -19.75
CA ALA A 183 15.60 -12.23 -20.99
C ALA A 183 16.46 -13.42 -21.46
N GLN A 184 17.05 -14.15 -20.51
CA GLN A 184 17.81 -15.37 -20.81
C GLN A 184 16.89 -16.48 -21.34
N ALA A 185 15.74 -16.69 -20.71
CA ALA A 185 14.77 -17.70 -21.13
C ALA A 185 14.23 -17.46 -22.57
N GLU A 186 14.04 -16.20 -22.96
CA GLU A 186 13.64 -15.84 -24.33
C GLU A 186 14.74 -16.14 -25.36
N THR A 187 16.00 -15.87 -25.00
CA THR A 187 17.15 -16.11 -25.88
C THR A 187 17.37 -17.61 -26.14
N GLU A 188 17.20 -18.45 -25.11
CA GLU A 188 17.34 -19.91 -25.25
C GLU A 188 16.20 -20.54 -26.06
N SER A 189 14.98 -20.01 -25.96
CA SER A 189 13.83 -20.50 -26.74
C SER A 189 13.95 -20.18 -28.24
N SER A 190 14.68 -19.13 -28.63
CA SER A 190 14.89 -18.75 -30.04
C SER A 190 16.03 -19.50 -30.73
N GLY A 191 16.82 -20.30 -29.99
CA GLY A 191 17.98 -21.04 -30.53
C GLY A 191 17.66 -22.42 -31.12
N ALA A 192 16.40 -22.86 -31.12
CA ALA A 192 16.00 -24.11 -31.75
C ALA A 192 15.98 -23.95 -33.28
N PRO A 193 16.56 -24.88 -34.07
CA PRO A 193 16.53 -24.78 -35.53
C PRO A 193 15.08 -24.85 -36.01
N ASP A 194 14.69 -23.77 -36.68
CA ASP A 194 13.39 -23.53 -37.25
C ASP A 194 13.03 -24.62 -38.27
N ARG A 195 12.25 -25.60 -37.81
CA ARG A 195 11.48 -26.49 -38.67
C ARG A 195 10.03 -26.27 -38.33
N LEU A 196 9.46 -25.17 -38.81
CA LEU A 196 8.16 -25.11 -39.47
C LEU A 196 7.92 -23.65 -39.87
N GLY A 197 8.21 -23.33 -41.12
CA GLY A 197 7.85 -22.06 -41.73
C GLY A 197 6.33 -21.87 -41.66
N VAL A 198 5.90 -21.01 -40.75
CA VAL A 198 4.56 -20.41 -40.78
C VAL A 198 4.76 -18.91 -40.78
N ASP A 199 4.61 -18.36 -41.97
CA ASP A 199 4.53 -16.93 -42.26
C ASP A 199 3.34 -16.33 -41.48
N LEU A 200 3.64 -15.51 -40.46
CA LEU A 200 2.66 -14.66 -39.79
C LEU A 200 2.82 -13.23 -40.31
N SER A 201 2.42 -13.04 -41.56
CA SER A 201 2.04 -11.74 -42.09
C SER A 201 0.55 -11.47 -41.80
N ASP A 202 0.26 -10.21 -41.48
CA ASP A 202 -1.06 -9.58 -41.30
C ASP A 202 -1.92 -9.92 -40.08
N SER A 203 -1.80 -9.04 -39.06
CA SER A 203 -2.97 -8.53 -38.33
C SER A 203 -2.77 -7.06 -37.97
N THR A 204 -2.75 -6.21 -38.99
CA THR A 204 -3.04 -4.78 -38.84
C THR A 204 -4.54 -4.62 -38.57
N GLY A 205 -4.91 -4.36 -37.31
CA GLY A 205 -6.32 -4.34 -36.94
C GLY A 205 -6.67 -3.84 -35.54
N TYR A 206 -5.89 -2.91 -34.96
CA TYR A 206 -6.32 -2.17 -33.78
C TYR A 206 -6.69 -0.74 -34.16
N GLY A 207 -7.97 -0.55 -34.50
CA GLY A 207 -8.58 0.78 -34.48
C GLY A 207 -8.82 1.23 -33.03
N PRO A 208 -8.69 2.52 -32.71
CA PRO A 208 -8.94 3.02 -31.36
C PRO A 208 -10.44 2.91 -31.05
N ARG A 209 -10.80 2.04 -30.10
CA ARG A 209 -12.14 2.04 -29.53
C ARG A 209 -12.26 3.21 -28.57
N SER A 210 -13.09 4.18 -28.96
CA SER A 210 -13.68 5.21 -28.11
C SER A 210 -14.17 4.57 -26.80
N PHE A 211 -13.65 5.06 -25.67
CA PHE A 211 -14.22 4.79 -24.36
C PHE A 211 -15.62 5.40 -24.33
N ALA A 212 -16.65 4.55 -24.26
CA ALA A 212 -17.99 5.00 -23.96
C ALA A 212 -17.99 5.67 -22.57
N PRO A 213 -18.68 6.81 -22.37
CA PRO A 213 -18.82 7.41 -21.06
C PRO A 213 -19.56 6.44 -20.12
N VAL A 214 -19.07 6.35 -18.90
CA VAL A 214 -19.74 5.64 -17.79
C VAL A 214 -21.15 6.23 -17.62
N PRO A 215 -22.22 5.42 -17.47
CA PRO A 215 -23.55 5.94 -17.19
C PRO A 215 -23.55 6.71 -15.86
N GLU A 216 -23.92 8.00 -15.90
CA GLU A 216 -24.18 8.78 -14.71
C GLU A 216 -25.29 8.11 -13.90
N MET A 217 -24.96 7.71 -12.67
CA MET A 217 -25.99 7.35 -11.70
C MET A 217 -26.72 8.61 -11.23
N PRO A 218 -28.06 8.56 -11.09
CA PRO A 218 -28.87 9.72 -10.73
C PRO A 218 -28.53 10.21 -9.32
N VAL A 219 -28.17 11.48 -9.24
CA VAL A 219 -27.99 12.23 -7.99
C VAL A 219 -29.34 12.33 -7.30
N ALA A 220 -29.46 11.65 -6.15
CA ALA A 220 -30.59 11.81 -5.26
C ALA A 220 -30.65 13.26 -4.76
N SER A 221 -31.69 13.98 -5.20
CA SER A 221 -32.01 15.33 -4.77
C SER A 221 -32.56 15.27 -3.35
N GLY A 222 -31.70 15.54 -2.37
CA GLY A 222 -32.06 15.71 -0.96
C GLY A 222 -32.30 17.17 -0.62
N SER A 223 -33.58 17.55 -0.57
CA SER A 223 -34.13 18.84 -0.15
C SER A 223 -33.43 19.48 1.04
N GLY A 224 -33.06 20.75 0.88
CA GLY A 224 -32.50 21.59 1.93
C GLY A 224 -33.46 21.82 3.09
N ASN A 225 -32.87 21.93 4.29
CA ASN A 225 -33.48 22.63 5.42
C ASN A 225 -32.50 23.65 5.98
N LYS A 226 -32.89 24.92 5.79
CA LYS A 226 -32.35 26.13 6.41
C LYS A 226 -32.35 26.01 7.94
N ARG A 227 -31.19 26.23 8.57
CA ARG A 227 -31.06 26.87 9.90
C ARG A 227 -29.85 27.81 9.77
N VAL A 228 -30.08 29.08 9.43
CA VAL A 228 -30.19 30.21 10.38
C VAL A 228 -29.02 30.21 11.35
N SER A 229 -28.00 30.95 10.95
CA SER A 229 -26.96 31.54 11.77
C SER A 229 -27.55 32.70 12.58
N GLU A 230 -27.35 32.69 13.89
CA GLU A 230 -27.43 33.89 14.73
C GLU A 230 -26.16 34.01 15.56
N SER A 231 -25.79 35.27 15.70
CA SER A 231 -24.52 35.85 16.08
C SER A 231 -24.15 35.74 17.55
N GLU A 232 -22.83 35.83 17.76
CA GLU A 232 -22.10 36.19 18.97
C GLU A 232 -22.83 37.11 19.96
N GLN A 233 -22.76 36.76 21.25
CA GLN A 233 -22.69 37.75 22.33
C GLN A 233 -21.82 37.25 23.50
N SER A 234 -20.79 38.06 23.75
CA SER A 234 -19.87 38.13 24.88
C SER A 234 -20.57 38.01 26.25
N SER A 235 -19.99 37.25 27.19
CA SER A 235 -19.43 37.77 28.47
C SER A 235 -19.06 36.67 29.49
N GLN A 236 -17.92 36.94 30.16
CA GLN A 236 -17.17 36.30 31.26
C GLN A 236 -17.81 35.33 32.28
N PRO A 237 -16.97 34.55 33.03
CA PRO A 237 -17.41 33.48 33.94
C PRO A 237 -17.61 33.94 35.40
N PRO A 238 -18.49 33.30 36.20
CA PRO A 238 -18.55 33.57 37.63
C PRO A 238 -17.65 32.63 38.44
N ARG A 239 -16.89 33.24 39.35
CA ARG A 239 -16.12 32.61 40.43
C ARG A 239 -17.01 32.12 41.57
N LYS A 240 -16.57 31.01 42.18
CA LYS A 240 -16.62 30.60 43.62
C LYS A 240 -17.98 30.61 44.35
N ARG A 241 -18.35 29.43 44.87
CA ARG A 241 -18.76 29.32 46.29
C ARG A 241 -18.41 27.95 46.90
N SER A 242 -17.56 28.00 47.90
CA SER A 242 -17.24 26.94 48.85
C SER A 242 -18.42 26.64 49.77
N ARG A 243 -18.66 25.36 50.08
CA ARG A 243 -19.31 24.96 51.35
C ARG A 243 -18.58 23.76 51.94
N LEU A 244 -17.95 24.01 53.09
CA LEU A 244 -17.59 23.00 54.08
C LEU A 244 -18.87 22.33 54.60
N SER A 245 -18.84 21.01 54.77
CA SER A 245 -19.67 20.30 55.75
C SER A 245 -18.74 19.62 56.76
N LYS A 246 -18.80 20.10 58.00
CA LYS A 246 -18.22 19.49 59.21
C LYS A 246 -19.39 19.12 60.12
N GLY A 247 -19.36 17.92 60.67
CA GLY A 247 -20.04 17.61 61.92
C GLY A 247 -20.96 16.39 61.88
N ARG A 248 -20.52 15.29 62.50
CA ARG A 248 -21.31 14.65 63.55
C ARG A 248 -20.41 13.82 64.47
N ALA A 249 -20.25 14.30 65.69
CA ALA A 249 -19.72 13.54 66.82
C ALA A 249 -20.87 12.75 67.49
N LEU A 250 -20.53 11.58 68.00
CA LEU A 250 -21.36 10.69 68.81
C LEU A 250 -21.45 11.20 70.26
N PRO A 251 -22.57 10.98 70.97
CA PRO A 251 -22.64 11.20 72.40
C PRO A 251 -22.27 9.93 73.19
N THR A 252 -21.62 10.16 74.32
CA THR A 252 -21.24 9.25 75.41
C THR A 252 -22.36 9.08 76.44
N SER A 253 -22.20 8.04 77.27
CA SER A 253 -22.71 7.77 78.64
C SER A 253 -23.40 6.40 78.71
N ALA A 254 -23.18 5.53 79.71
CA ALA A 254 -22.45 5.59 80.98
C ALA A 254 -21.91 4.18 81.31
#